data_AF-A0AA35W656-F1
#
_entry.id   AF-A0AA35W656-F1
#
_cell.length_a   1.000
_cell.length_b   1.000
_cell.length_c   1.000
_cell.angle_alpha   90.00
_cell.angle_beta   90.00
_cell.angle_gamma   90.00
#
_symmetry.space_group_name_H-M   'P 1'
#
loop_
_entity.id
_entity.type
_entity.pdbx_description
1 polymer ?
#
loop_
_entity_poly.entity_id
_entity_poly.type
_entity_poly.pdbx_seq_one_letter_code
_entity_poly.pdbx_strand_id
1 'polypeptide(L)'
;MSSNKLDLHGKTWTEALTEFRDFYNSAARAHPGGGVQLEVVHGYGSTGQGGRLLTSLRNYLERQAHAGLLSFRTGEAVDGNPGHTLVTTLRVLPAAGDDLADNIWEYCARPQSHKKVMNRFRRYGDPKVQQAIRELQGQRRLRAVNVGREKGYEAV
;
A
#
# COMPACT_ATOMS: atom_id res chain seq x y z
N MET A 1 -25.38 -7.33 -10.68
CA MET A 1 -24.59 -7.94 -9.59
C MET A 1 -23.15 -7.56 -9.83
N SER A 2 -22.61 -6.63 -9.03
CA SER A 2 -21.20 -6.28 -9.12
C SER A 2 -20.40 -7.46 -8.57
N SER A 3 -19.45 -7.98 -9.33
CA SER A 3 -18.56 -9.04 -8.87
C SER A 3 -17.80 -8.56 -7.63
N ASN A 4 -17.74 -9.37 -6.57
CA ASN A 4 -16.92 -9.09 -5.38
C ASN A 4 -15.43 -9.39 -5.63
N LYS A 5 -15.01 -9.46 -6.91
CA LYS A 5 -13.65 -9.80 -7.32
C LYS A 5 -12.98 -8.62 -8.01
N LEU A 6 -11.75 -8.32 -7.61
CA LEU A 6 -10.88 -7.31 -8.19
C LEU A 6 -9.61 -7.97 -8.72
N ASP A 7 -9.28 -7.71 -9.98
CA ASP A 7 -8.03 -8.18 -10.60
C ASP A 7 -7.02 -7.03 -10.72
N LEU A 8 -5.90 -7.18 -10.04
CA LEU A 8 -4.78 -6.25 -9.97
C LEU A 8 -3.54 -6.78 -10.70
N HIS A 9 -3.64 -7.91 -11.43
CA HIS A 9 -2.50 -8.54 -12.07
C HIS A 9 -1.81 -7.59 -13.06
N GLY A 10 -0.48 -7.55 -13.03
CA GLY A 10 0.34 -6.74 -13.93
C GLY A 10 0.34 -5.23 -13.63
N LYS A 11 -0.39 -4.77 -12.60
CA LYS A 11 -0.39 -3.35 -12.21
C LYS A 11 0.82 -2.98 -11.38
N THR A 12 1.21 -1.71 -11.45
CA THR A 12 2.11 -1.11 -10.46
C THR A 12 1.42 -1.00 -9.10
N TRP A 13 2.19 -0.83 -8.03
CA TRP A 13 1.63 -0.65 -6.69
C TRP A 13 0.67 0.55 -6.62
N THR A 14 1.03 1.69 -7.23
CA THR A 14 0.19 2.90 -7.20
C THR A 14 -1.16 2.68 -7.89
N GLU A 15 -1.17 2.03 -9.06
CA GLU A 15 -2.41 1.70 -9.78
C GLU A 15 -3.26 0.72 -8.97
N ALA A 16 -2.62 -0.34 -8.46
CA ALA A 16 -3.29 -1.38 -7.69
C ALA A 16 -3.91 -0.85 -6.41
N LEU A 17 -3.20 0.02 -5.68
CA LEU A 17 -3.71 0.64 -4.46
C LEU A 17 -4.89 1.56 -4.75
N THR A 18 -4.82 2.34 -5.82
CA THR A 18 -5.91 3.25 -6.21
C THR A 18 -7.18 2.46 -6.53
N GLU A 19 -7.07 1.46 -7.41
CA GLU A 19 -8.22 0.60 -7.76
C GLU A 19 -8.74 -0.20 -6.57
N PHE A 20 -7.85 -0.75 -5.74
CA PHE A 20 -8.26 -1.45 -4.52
C PHE A 20 -9.08 -0.54 -3.59
N ARG A 21 -8.64 0.68 -3.34
CA ARG A 21 -9.36 1.61 -2.45
C ARG A 21 -10.72 1.99 -3.00
N ASP A 22 -10.80 2.26 -4.30
CA ASP A 22 -12.06 2.61 -4.94
C ASP A 22 -13.05 1.45 -4.90
N PHE A 23 -12.57 0.24 -5.22
CA PHE A 23 -13.35 -0.99 -5.16
C PHE A 23 -13.82 -1.29 -3.73
N TYR A 24 -12.90 -1.27 -2.77
CA TYR A 24 -13.19 -1.50 -1.36
C TYR A 24 -14.18 -0.48 -0.80
N ASN A 25 -13.95 0.82 -1.04
CA ASN A 25 -14.79 1.88 -0.48
C ASN A 25 -16.17 1.91 -1.11
N SER A 26 -16.29 1.55 -2.39
CA SER A 26 -17.59 1.34 -3.03
C SER A 26 -18.37 0.24 -2.31
N ALA A 27 -17.74 -0.92 -2.07
CA ALA A 27 -18.36 -2.04 -1.37
C ALA A 27 -18.74 -1.70 0.10
N ALA A 28 -17.84 -1.04 0.83
CA ALA A 28 -18.06 -0.63 2.21
C ALA A 28 -19.18 0.41 2.36
N ARG A 29 -19.31 1.36 1.41
CA ARG A 29 -20.41 2.33 1.41
C ARG A 29 -21.75 1.69 1.05
N ALA A 30 -21.74 0.71 0.15
CA ALA A 30 -22.94 -0.05 -0.20
C ALA A 30 -23.43 -0.94 0.97
N HIS A 31 -22.56 -1.29 1.91
CA HIS A 31 -22.87 -2.13 3.07
C HIS A 31 -22.32 -1.51 4.36
N PRO A 32 -23.01 -0.50 4.93
CA PRO A 32 -22.54 0.25 6.10
C PRO A 32 -22.34 -0.59 7.36
N GLY A 33 -22.97 -1.77 7.43
CA GLY A 33 -22.76 -2.76 8.50
C GLY A 33 -21.49 -3.61 8.35
N GLY A 34 -20.73 -3.41 7.27
CA GLY A 34 -19.54 -4.19 6.94
C GLY A 34 -19.88 -5.63 6.52
N GLY A 35 -18.87 -6.51 6.59
CA GLY A 35 -19.01 -7.95 6.37
C GLY A 35 -18.97 -8.38 4.91
N VAL A 36 -18.79 -7.46 3.96
CA VAL A 36 -18.65 -7.83 2.54
C VAL A 36 -17.27 -8.41 2.31
N GLN A 37 -17.22 -9.64 1.82
CA GLN A 37 -15.99 -10.27 1.41
C GLN A 37 -15.69 -9.94 -0.05
N LEU A 38 -14.45 -9.50 -0.28
CA LEU A 38 -13.88 -9.12 -1.56
C LEU A 38 -12.71 -10.06 -1.88
N GLU A 39 -12.68 -10.62 -3.08
CA GLU A 39 -11.54 -11.40 -3.59
C GLU A 39 -10.63 -10.46 -4.38
N VAL A 40 -9.37 -10.31 -3.94
CA VAL A 40 -8.38 -9.46 -4.61
C VAL A 40 -7.31 -10.35 -5.22
N VAL A 41 -7.32 -10.46 -6.54
CA VAL A 41 -6.31 -11.20 -7.31
C VAL A 41 -5.18 -10.24 -7.64
N HIS A 42 -3.98 -10.51 -7.13
CA HIS A 42 -2.79 -9.69 -7.37
C HIS A 42 -1.66 -10.49 -8.06
N GLY A 43 -1.82 -11.81 -8.16
CA GLY A 43 -0.77 -12.72 -8.59
C GLY A 43 0.30 -12.95 -7.52
N TYR A 44 1.10 -13.99 -7.70
CA TYR A 44 2.16 -14.38 -6.76
C TYR A 44 3.57 -14.14 -7.30
N GLY A 45 3.68 -13.60 -8.52
CA GLY A 45 4.94 -13.10 -9.07
C GLY A 45 6.00 -14.14 -9.40
N SER A 46 5.67 -15.10 -10.26
CA SER A 46 6.64 -16.03 -10.87
C SER A 46 7.80 -15.35 -11.64
N THR A 47 7.75 -14.03 -11.84
CA THR A 47 8.74 -13.22 -12.59
C THR A 47 9.42 -12.11 -11.76
N GLY A 48 9.30 -12.12 -10.42
CA GLY A 48 10.00 -11.18 -9.52
C GLY A 48 9.32 -9.83 -9.27
N GLN A 49 8.61 -9.25 -10.26
CA GLN A 49 7.78 -8.04 -10.04
C GLN A 49 6.48 -8.31 -9.27
N GLY A 50 5.81 -9.44 -9.51
CA GLY A 50 4.55 -9.76 -8.81
C GLY A 50 4.73 -10.05 -7.31
N GLY A 51 5.94 -10.45 -6.88
CA GLY A 51 6.27 -10.56 -5.46
C GLY A 51 6.25 -9.21 -4.74
N ARG A 52 6.56 -8.11 -5.47
CA ARG A 52 6.48 -6.75 -4.91
C ARG A 52 5.03 -6.33 -4.71
N LEU A 53 4.14 -6.58 -5.67
CA LEU A 53 2.73 -6.25 -5.54
C LEU A 53 2.07 -7.03 -4.40
N LEU A 54 2.31 -8.35 -4.33
CA LEU A 54 1.93 -9.21 -3.22
C LEU A 54 2.36 -8.62 -1.87
N THR A 55 3.65 -8.31 -1.72
CA THR A 55 4.22 -7.82 -0.47
C THR A 55 3.64 -6.46 -0.09
N SER A 56 3.58 -5.52 -1.02
CA SER A 56 3.04 -4.18 -0.78
C SER A 56 1.56 -4.23 -0.38
N LEU A 57 0.75 -5.04 -1.07
CA LEU A 57 -0.67 -5.19 -0.77
C LEU A 57 -0.86 -5.81 0.61
N ARG A 58 -0.17 -6.90 0.95
CA ARG A 58 -0.31 -7.54 2.26
C ARG A 58 0.12 -6.62 3.40
N ASN A 59 1.26 -5.95 3.26
CA ASN A 59 1.70 -4.96 4.24
C ASN A 59 0.66 -3.84 4.41
N TYR A 60 0.02 -3.40 3.32
CA TYR A 60 -1.05 -2.41 3.40
C TYR A 60 -2.27 -2.96 4.13
N LEU A 61 -2.73 -4.15 3.80
CA LEU A 61 -3.87 -4.80 4.44
C LEU A 61 -3.64 -5.01 5.94
N GLU A 62 -2.45 -5.43 6.35
CA GLU A 62 -2.08 -5.53 7.77
C GLU A 62 -2.23 -4.19 8.49
N ARG A 63 -1.74 -3.09 7.91
CA ARG A 63 -1.91 -1.74 8.51
C ARG A 63 -3.37 -1.37 8.67
N GLN A 64 -4.19 -1.60 7.63
CA GLN A 64 -5.62 -1.30 7.70
C GLN A 64 -6.35 -2.23 8.68
N ALA A 65 -5.91 -3.48 8.82
CA ALA A 65 -6.43 -4.42 9.81
C ALA A 65 -6.09 -3.99 11.24
N HIS A 66 -4.85 -3.56 11.49
CA HIS A 66 -4.46 -2.98 12.79
C HIS A 66 -5.26 -1.72 13.13
N ALA A 67 -5.60 -0.89 12.14
CA ALA A 67 -6.50 0.25 12.31
C ALA A 67 -7.99 -0.15 12.50
N GLY A 68 -8.32 -1.45 12.42
CA GLY A 68 -9.67 -1.99 12.52
C GLY A 68 -10.57 -1.54 11.36
N LEU A 69 -10.00 -1.27 10.20
CA LEU A 69 -10.74 -0.82 9.01
C LEU A 69 -11.20 -2.00 8.16
N LEU A 70 -10.44 -3.11 8.16
CA LEU A 70 -10.76 -4.34 7.44
C LEU A 70 -10.24 -5.56 8.20
N SER A 71 -10.58 -6.76 7.73
CA SER A 71 -9.85 -7.99 8.04
C SER A 71 -9.53 -8.72 6.74
N PHE A 72 -8.54 -9.62 6.75
CA PHE A 72 -8.20 -10.36 5.54
C PHE A 72 -7.68 -11.77 5.84
N ARG A 73 -7.77 -12.63 4.83
CA ARG A 73 -7.16 -13.98 4.80
C ARG A 73 -6.39 -14.13 3.50
N THR A 74 -5.14 -14.58 3.60
CA THR A 74 -4.32 -14.88 2.43
C THR A 74 -4.85 -16.13 1.72
N GLY A 75 -4.71 -16.21 0.40
CA GLY A 75 -5.14 -17.38 -0.35
C GLY A 75 -4.41 -18.66 0.10
N GLU A 76 -3.14 -18.60 0.53
CA GLU A 76 -2.43 -19.74 1.13
C GLU A 76 -3.17 -20.35 2.31
N ALA A 77 -3.85 -19.52 3.13
CA ALA A 77 -4.63 -19.97 4.28
C ALA A 77 -6.08 -20.36 3.93
N VAL A 78 -6.49 -20.21 2.67
CA VAL A 78 -7.84 -20.50 2.18
C VAL A 78 -7.83 -21.73 1.28
N ASP A 79 -7.01 -21.72 0.23
CA ASP A 79 -6.97 -22.73 -0.82
C ASP A 79 -5.53 -23.10 -1.27
N GLY A 80 -4.51 -22.54 -0.61
CA GLY A 80 -3.10 -22.76 -0.97
C GLY A 80 -2.59 -21.87 -2.10
N ASN A 81 -3.40 -20.95 -2.63
CA ASN A 81 -3.02 -20.08 -3.74
C ASN A 81 -2.52 -18.70 -3.26
N PRO A 82 -1.21 -18.40 -3.34
CA PRO A 82 -0.68 -17.09 -2.94
C PRO A 82 -1.11 -15.95 -3.87
N GLY A 83 -1.75 -16.22 -5.00
CA GLY A 83 -2.09 -15.22 -6.01
C GLY A 83 -3.29 -14.33 -5.68
N HIS A 84 -3.99 -14.59 -4.58
CA HIS A 84 -5.13 -13.79 -4.15
C HIS A 84 -5.20 -13.62 -2.63
N THR A 85 -6.02 -12.65 -2.22
CA THR A 85 -6.32 -12.35 -0.82
C THR A 85 -7.81 -12.05 -0.68
N LEU A 86 -8.46 -12.68 0.31
CA LEU A 86 -9.83 -12.36 0.68
C LEU A 86 -9.84 -11.24 1.71
N VAL A 87 -10.51 -10.13 1.40
CA VAL A 87 -10.60 -8.93 2.25
C VAL A 87 -12.04 -8.73 2.68
N THR A 88 -12.30 -8.64 3.98
CA THR A 88 -13.62 -8.32 4.53
C THR A 88 -13.67 -6.85 4.91
N THR A 89 -14.66 -6.13 4.39
CA THR A 89 -14.87 -4.72 4.69
C THR A 89 -15.42 -4.56 6.11
N LEU A 90 -14.85 -3.68 6.93
CA LEU A 90 -15.41 -3.33 8.25
C LEU A 90 -15.84 -1.88 8.29
N ARG A 91 -14.98 -0.97 7.81
CA ARG A 91 -15.24 0.47 7.72
C ARG A 91 -14.65 1.00 6.42
N VAL A 92 -15.14 2.16 5.96
CA VAL A 92 -14.55 2.86 4.82
C VAL A 92 -13.07 3.14 5.09
N LEU A 93 -12.22 2.84 4.12
CA LEU A 93 -10.85 3.30 4.15
C LEU A 93 -10.88 4.83 4.04
N PRO A 94 -10.00 5.54 4.77
CA PRO A 94 -9.86 6.97 4.58
C PRO A 94 -9.64 7.24 3.09
N ALA A 95 -10.17 8.37 2.58
CA ALA A 95 -9.86 8.83 1.23
C ALA A 95 -8.34 8.89 1.04
N ALA A 96 -7.86 8.82 -0.19
CA ALA A 96 -6.44 8.99 -0.53
C ALA A 96 -5.90 10.40 -0.26
N GLY A 97 -6.22 10.96 0.92
CA GLY A 97 -5.43 12.01 1.54
C GLY A 97 -4.03 11.47 1.75
N ASP A 98 -3.20 11.73 0.75
CA ASP A 98 -1.75 11.62 0.77
C ASP A 98 -1.19 10.21 1.07
N ASP A 99 -1.26 9.30 0.08
CA ASP A 99 -0.33 8.14 -0.02
C ASP A 99 1.15 8.56 -0.21
N LEU A 100 1.47 9.81 0.14
CA LEU A 100 2.79 10.40 0.07
C LEU A 100 3.80 9.58 0.86
N ALA A 101 3.43 9.13 2.07
CA ALA A 101 4.30 8.31 2.90
C ALA A 101 4.63 6.96 2.22
N ASP A 102 3.62 6.24 1.73
CA ASP A 102 3.85 4.95 1.08
C ASP A 102 4.62 5.09 -0.24
N ASN A 103 4.36 6.14 -1.02
CA ASN A 103 5.12 6.45 -2.24
C ASN A 103 6.58 6.84 -1.95
N ILE A 104 6.83 7.62 -0.88
CA ILE A 104 8.19 7.95 -0.42
C ILE A 104 8.92 6.68 0.02
N TRP A 105 8.25 5.83 0.80
CA TRP A 105 8.80 4.55 1.26
C TRP A 105 9.22 3.68 0.07
N GLU A 106 8.36 3.50 -0.93
CA GLU A 106 8.68 2.72 -2.12
C GLU A 106 9.83 3.34 -2.94
N TYR A 107 9.82 4.67 -3.12
CA TYR A 107 10.91 5.36 -3.82
C TYR A 107 12.27 5.18 -3.12
N CYS A 108 12.25 5.07 -1.80
CA CYS A 108 13.42 4.83 -0.95
C CYS A 108 13.76 3.33 -0.79
N ALA A 109 13.19 2.42 -1.59
CA ALA A 109 13.59 1.01 -1.62
C ALA A 109 15.09 0.79 -1.93
N ARG A 110 15.75 1.81 -2.47
CA ARG A 110 17.21 1.97 -2.49
C ARG A 110 17.56 3.32 -1.86
N PRO A 111 18.77 3.50 -1.31
CA PRO A 111 19.20 4.78 -0.77
C PRO A 111 18.97 5.94 -1.75
N GLN A 112 18.13 6.90 -1.37
CA GLN A 112 17.87 8.13 -2.12
C GLN A 112 18.37 9.33 -1.34
N SER A 113 19.04 10.28 -2.00
CA SER A 113 19.42 11.53 -1.32
C SER A 113 18.20 12.37 -1.00
N HIS A 114 18.30 13.19 0.05
CA HIS A 114 17.23 14.11 0.45
C HIS A 114 16.72 14.95 -0.74
N LYS A 115 17.65 15.51 -1.52
CA LYS A 115 17.34 16.31 -2.72
C LYS A 115 16.51 15.54 -3.74
N LYS A 116 16.81 14.24 -3.97
CA LYS A 116 16.05 13.40 -4.90
C LYS A 116 14.63 13.15 -4.41
N VAL A 117 14.47 12.84 -3.12
CA VAL A 117 13.15 12.63 -2.52
C VAL A 117 12.30 13.90 -2.62
N MET A 118 12.84 15.04 -2.16
CA MET A 118 12.11 16.31 -2.21
C MET A 118 11.70 16.70 -3.64
N ASN A 119 12.61 16.56 -4.60
CA ASN A 119 12.30 16.91 -5.99
C ASN A 119 11.25 15.95 -6.61
N ARG A 120 11.34 14.64 -6.32
CA ARG A 120 10.39 13.63 -6.82
C ARG A 120 8.96 13.90 -6.33
N PHE A 121 8.81 14.36 -5.09
CA PHE A 121 7.51 14.57 -4.44
C PHE A 121 7.11 16.05 -4.31
N ARG A 122 7.77 16.96 -5.04
CA ARG A 122 7.52 18.42 -4.97
C ARG A 122 6.06 18.83 -5.16
N ARG A 123 5.27 18.04 -5.90
CA ARG A 123 3.84 18.29 -6.16
C ARG A 123 2.98 18.31 -4.89
N TYR A 124 3.45 17.69 -3.81
CA TYR A 124 2.75 17.66 -2.52
C TYR A 124 3.14 18.84 -1.61
N GLY A 125 4.16 19.62 -1.99
CA GLY A 125 4.71 20.70 -1.19
C GLY A 125 5.63 20.21 -0.08
N ASP A 126 6.70 20.98 0.16
CA ASP A 126 7.77 20.59 1.08
C ASP A 126 7.29 20.23 2.50
N PRO A 127 6.35 20.96 3.14
CA PRO A 127 5.91 20.63 4.50
C PRO A 127 5.27 19.24 4.60
N LYS A 128 4.45 18.86 3.62
CA LYS A 128 3.80 17.55 3.59
C LYS A 128 4.81 16.43 3.35
N VAL A 129 5.77 16.63 2.45
CA VAL A 129 6.84 15.65 2.18
C VAL A 129 7.68 15.41 3.44
N GLN A 130 8.06 16.48 4.15
CA GLN A 130 8.82 16.37 5.40
C GLN A 130 8.01 15.69 6.52
N GLN A 131 6.72 15.98 6.62
CA GLN A 131 5.84 15.31 7.57
C GLN A 131 5.77 13.80 7.29
N ALA A 132 5.53 13.41 6.04
CA ALA A 132 5.49 12.01 5.64
C ALA A 132 6.81 11.27 5.91
N ILE A 133 7.97 11.91 5.64
CA ILE A 133 9.28 11.36 5.99
C ILE A 133 9.39 11.12 7.50
N ARG A 134 9.00 12.09 8.33
CA ARG A 134 9.05 11.97 9.80
C ARG A 134 8.14 10.87 10.31
N GLU A 135 6.94 10.74 9.76
CA GLU A 135 6.01 9.67 10.09
C GLU A 135 6.60 8.29 9.78
N LEU A 136 7.20 8.11 8.59
CA LEU A 136 7.88 6.87 8.22
C LEU A 136 9.07 6.55 9.12
N GLN A 137 9.85 7.56 9.53
CA GLN A 137 10.94 7.39 10.48
C GLN A 137 10.44 7.00 11.87
N GLY A 138 9.37 7.64 12.34
CA GLY A 138 8.71 7.30 13.62
C GLY A 138 8.17 5.87 13.64
N GLN A 139 7.66 5.40 12.49
CA GLN A 139 7.21 4.02 12.27
C GLN A 139 8.36 3.02 12.03
N ARG A 140 9.62 3.48 12.03
CA ARG A 140 10.82 2.67 11.68
C ARG A 140 10.77 2.03 10.29
N ARG A 141 10.00 2.59 9.36
CA ARG A 141 9.90 2.15 7.96
C ARG A 141 10.93 2.81 7.04
N LEU A 142 11.52 3.91 7.50
CA LEU A 142 12.52 4.67 6.76
C LEU A 142 13.64 5.02 7.72
N ARG A 143 14.88 4.75 7.32
CA ARG A 143 16.09 5.14 8.07
C ARG A 143 16.85 6.23 7.32
N ALA A 144 17.55 7.06 8.09
CA ALA A 144 18.50 8.00 7.52
C ALA A 144 19.81 7.26 7.18
N VAL A 145 20.35 7.53 5.99
CA VAL A 145 21.61 6.95 5.49
C VAL A 145 22.48 8.04 4.87
N ASN A 146 23.76 7.76 4.69
CA ASN A 146 24.65 8.63 3.91
C ASN A 146 24.62 8.19 2.45
N VAL A 147 24.30 9.11 1.54
CA VAL A 147 24.33 8.90 0.09
C VAL A 147 25.42 9.81 -0.48
N GLY A 148 26.63 9.25 -0.59
CA GLY A 148 27.83 10.04 -0.89
C GLY A 148 28.16 11.02 0.25
N ARG A 149 28.16 12.32 -0.05
CA ARG A 149 28.39 13.40 0.94
C ARG A 149 27.10 13.99 1.52
N GLU A 150 25.93 13.51 1.09
CA GLU A 150 24.63 14.04 1.51
C GLU A 150 23.88 13.05 2.40
N LYS A 151 22.99 13.58 3.26
CA LYS A 151 22.00 12.75 3.95
C LYS A 151 20.94 12.26 2.96
N GLY A 152 20.52 11.02 3.15
CA GLY A 152 19.48 10.38 2.37
C GLY A 152 18.60 9.47 3.22
N TYR A 153 17.71 8.76 2.54
CA TYR A 153 16.72 7.89 3.14
C TYR A 153 16.71 6.54 2.44
N GLU A 154 16.49 5.49 3.22
CA GLU A 154 16.35 4.12 2.75
C GLU A 154 15.20 3.46 3.51
N ALA A 155 14.38 2.69 2.80
CA ALA A 155 13.33 1.86 3.39
C ALA A 155 13.94 0.76 4.26
N VAL A 156 13.27 0.47 5.39
CA VAL A 156 13.59 -0.63 6.32
C VAL A 156 12.59 -1.75 6.14
#